data_AF-A0A358QQ89-F1
#
_entry.id   AF-A0A358QQ89-F1
#
_cell.length_a   1.000
_cell.length_b   1.000
_cell.length_c   1.000
_cell.angle_alpha   90.00
_cell.angle_beta   90.00
_cell.angle_gamma   90.00
#
_symmetry.space_group_name_H-M   'P 1'
#
loop_
_entity.id
_entity.type
_entity.pdbx_description
1 polymer ?
#
loop_
_entity_poly.entity_id
_entity_poly.type
_entity_poly.pdbx_seq_one_letter_code
_entity_poly.pdbx_strand_id
1 'polypeptide(L)' 'LPAGEPVKSWAATGRLLERLAGLELGRRDALVAVGGGSIGDMAGFAAATYCRGIAWVVVPTTLLA' A
#
# COMPACT_ATOMS: atom_id res chain seq x y z
N LEU A 1 -7.81 -5.10 -5.78
CA LEU A 1 -6.83 -6.02 -5.16
C LEU A 1 -7.59 -7.24 -4.62
N PRO A 2 -6.98 -8.44 -4.55
CA PRO A 2 -7.61 -9.57 -3.88
C PRO A 2 -7.84 -9.24 -2.39
N ALA A 3 -8.92 -9.78 -1.80
CA ALA A 3 -9.25 -9.55 -0.39
C ALA A 3 -8.43 -10.46 0.55
N GLY A 4 -8.10 -9.97 1.74
CA GLY A 4 -7.43 -10.74 2.80
C GLY A 4 -5.96 -11.01 2.53
N GLU A 5 -5.45 -12.14 3.05
CA GLU A 5 -4.02 -12.48 3.07
C GLU A 5 -3.32 -12.62 1.71
N PRO A 6 -3.97 -13.07 0.61
CA PRO A 6 -3.33 -13.11 -0.71
C PRO A 6 -2.79 -11.76 -1.20
N VAL A 7 -3.28 -10.65 -0.62
CA VAL A 7 -2.76 -9.32 -0.90
C VAL A 7 -1.34 -9.11 -0.36
N LYS A 8 -0.91 -9.87 0.65
CA LYS A 8 0.46 -9.86 1.18
C LYS A 8 1.39 -10.73 0.33
N SER A 9 1.51 -10.40 -0.94
CA SER A 9 2.40 -11.11 -1.87
C SER A 9 3.24 -10.13 -2.67
N TRP A 10 4.45 -10.56 -3.05
CA TRP A 10 5.34 -9.78 -3.91
C TRP A 10 4.68 -9.35 -5.22
N ALA A 11 3.85 -10.23 -5.80
CA ALA A 11 3.11 -9.91 -7.01
C ALA A 11 2.09 -8.78 -6.80
N ALA A 12 1.39 -8.75 -5.66
CA ALA A 12 0.45 -7.67 -5.34
C ALA A 12 1.16 -6.35 -5.04
N THR A 13 2.23 -6.39 -4.24
CA THR A 13 3.07 -5.22 -3.95
C THR A 13 3.70 -4.67 -5.22
N GLY A 14 4.26 -5.53 -6.09
CA GLY A 14 4.87 -5.12 -7.36
C GLY A 14 3.89 -4.37 -8.25
N ARG A 15 2.67 -4.89 -8.42
CA ARG A 15 1.60 -4.18 -9.17
C ARG A 15 1.22 -2.84 -8.55
N LEU A 16 1.24 -2.73 -7.21
CA LEU A 16 1.01 -1.46 -6.54
C LEU A 16 2.13 -0.48 -6.85
N LEU A 17 3.39 -0.88 -6.70
CA LEU A 17 4.56 -0.03 -6.99
C LEU A 17 4.58 0.43 -8.46
N GLU A 18 4.28 -0.45 -9.41
CA GLU A 18 4.10 -0.10 -10.83
C GLU A 18 3.00 0.93 -11.02
N ARG A 19 1.89 0.81 -10.27
CA ARG A 19 0.79 1.78 -10.34
C ARG A 19 1.18 3.13 -9.75
N LEU A 20 1.91 3.17 -8.63
CA LEU A 20 2.40 4.42 -8.05
C LEU A 20 3.36 5.13 -9.01
N ALA A 21 4.26 4.36 -9.64
CA ALA A 21 5.18 4.87 -10.66
C ALA A 21 4.45 5.39 -11.90
N GLY A 22 3.45 4.66 -12.40
CA GLY A 22 2.64 5.08 -13.55
C GLY A 22 1.73 6.27 -13.27
N LEU A 23 1.49 6.61 -11.99
CA LEU A 23 0.83 7.84 -11.56
C LEU A 23 1.83 8.96 -11.24
N GLU A 24 3.12 8.72 -11.45
CA GLU A 24 4.20 9.67 -11.20
C GLU A 24 4.26 10.19 -9.76
N LEU A 25 3.86 9.37 -8.77
CA LEU A 25 3.96 9.75 -7.37
C LEU A 25 5.41 10.06 -6.99
N GLY A 26 5.62 11.20 -6.37
CA GLY A 26 6.87 11.65 -5.80
C GLY A 26 6.92 11.56 -4.28
N ARG A 27 8.03 12.02 -3.69
CA ARG A 27 8.29 11.94 -2.24
C ARG A 27 7.37 12.79 -1.36
N ARG A 28 6.62 13.72 -1.96
CA ARG A 28 5.67 14.60 -1.25
C ARG A 28 4.23 14.12 -1.33
N ASP A 29 3.97 13.11 -2.16
CA ASP A 29 2.66 12.50 -2.27
C ASP A 29 2.45 11.49 -1.14
N ALA A 30 1.19 11.12 -0.94
CA ALA A 30 0.79 10.20 0.11
C ALA A 30 -0.01 9.02 -0.44
N LEU A 31 0.24 7.82 0.10
CA LEU A 31 -0.57 6.64 -0.15
C LEU A 31 -1.64 6.49 0.95
N VAL A 32 -2.91 6.47 0.58
CA VAL A 32 -4.01 6.22 1.52
C VAL A 32 -4.48 4.77 1.38
N ALA A 33 -4.29 3.97 2.42
CA ALA A 33 -4.69 2.58 2.49
C ALA A 33 -6.05 2.45 3.18
N VAL A 34 -7.10 2.12 2.42
CA VAL A 34 -8.44 1.89 2.95
C VAL A 34 -8.74 0.39 2.93
N GLY A 35 -8.87 -0.22 4.10
CA GLY A 35 -9.12 -1.66 4.20
C GLY A 35 -8.84 -2.24 5.59
N GLY A 36 -8.85 -3.57 5.68
CA GLY A 36 -8.40 -4.29 6.90
C GLY A 36 -6.87 -4.41 6.98
N GLY A 37 -6.39 -5.11 8.02
CA GLY A 37 -4.96 -5.21 8.35
C GLY A 37 -4.09 -5.69 7.18
N SER A 38 -4.57 -6.66 6.38
CA SER A 38 -3.81 -7.15 5.22
C SER A 38 -3.56 -6.08 4.15
N ILE A 39 -4.49 -5.14 3.95
CA ILE A 39 -4.28 -3.98 3.06
C ILE A 39 -3.28 -3.01 3.67
N GLY A 40 -3.41 -2.74 4.98
CA GLY A 40 -2.49 -1.87 5.73
C GLY A 40 -1.04 -2.36 5.64
N ASP A 41 -0.80 -3.65 5.89
CA ASP A 41 0.55 -4.25 5.83
C ASP A 41 1.19 -4.10 4.45
N MET A 42 0.45 -4.48 3.40
CA MET A 42 0.94 -4.42 2.03
C MET A 42 1.17 -2.98 1.57
N ALA A 43 0.23 -2.07 1.86
CA ALA A 43 0.36 -0.67 1.50
C ALA A 43 1.48 0.04 2.28
N GLY A 44 1.63 -0.28 3.57
CA GLY A 44 2.71 0.26 4.41
C GLY A 44 4.09 -0.20 3.92
N PHE A 45 4.23 -1.48 3.55
CA PHE A 45 5.47 -1.98 2.96
C PHE A 45 5.77 -1.31 1.60
N ALA A 46 4.75 -1.15 0.75
CA ALA A 46 4.91 -0.45 -0.53
C ALA A 46 5.32 1.02 -0.32
N ALA A 47 4.67 1.74 0.60
CA ALA A 47 4.99 3.13 0.91
C ALA A 47 6.39 3.30 1.51
N ALA A 48 6.83 2.37 2.36
CA ALA A 48 8.16 2.40 2.96
C ALA A 48 9.29 2.15 1.94
N THR A 49 9.02 1.38 0.89
CA THR A 49 10.02 1.01 -0.13
C THR A 49 9.99 1.95 -1.34
N TYR A 50 8.81 2.43 -1.74
CA TYR A 50 8.65 3.35 -2.86
C TYR A 50 9.38 4.67 -2.61
N CYS A 51 10.22 5.10 -3.56
CA CYS A 51 11.08 6.29 -3.43
C CYS A 51 11.91 6.37 -2.13
N ARG A 52 12.24 5.21 -1.52
CA ARG A 52 12.89 5.10 -0.18
C ARG A 52 12.04 5.67 0.96
N GLY A 53 10.73 5.64 0.82
CA GLY A 53 9.77 6.12 1.81
C GLY A 53 8.97 7.31 1.30
N ILE A 54 7.65 7.13 1.26
CA ILE A 54 6.66 8.20 1.06
C ILE A 54 5.70 8.26 2.25
N ALA A 55 4.99 9.39 2.39
CA ALA A 55 3.96 9.50 3.40
C ALA A 55 2.83 8.49 3.10
N TRP A 56 2.20 7.98 4.16
CA TRP A 56 1.05 7.11 4.00
C TRP A 56 0.11 7.19 5.20
N VAL A 57 -1.15 6.86 4.98
CA VAL A 57 -2.22 6.87 5.99
C VAL A 57 -3.02 5.58 5.89
N VAL A 58 -3.38 5.00 7.03
CA VAL A 58 -4.30 3.86 7.11
C VAL A 58 -5.68 4.35 7.52
N VAL A 59 -6.70 3.90 6.79
CA VAL A 59 -8.10 4.03 7.15
C VAL A 59 -8.65 2.61 7.39
N PRO A 60 -8.61 2.12 8.64
CA PRO A 60 -8.98 0.75 8.96
C PRO A 60 -10.49 0.55 8.77
N THR A 61 -10.87 -0.50 8.03
CA THR A 61 -12.29 -0.86 7.79
C THR A 61 -12.69 -2.15 8.52
N THR A 62 -11.81 -2.66 9.38
CA THR A 62 -12.05 -3.88 10.17
C THR A 62 -11.63 -3.66 11.62
N LEU A 63 -12.31 -4.28 12.58
CA LEU A 63 -12.02 -4.10 14.01
C LEU A 63 -10.62 -4.56 14.45
N LEU A 64 -10.00 -5.50 13.72
CA LEU A 64 -8.69 -6.06 14.06
C LEU A 64 -7.52 -5.24 13.50
N ALA A 65 -7.79 -4.28 12.62
CA ALA A 65 -6.77 -3.53 11.88
C ALA A 65 -6.25 -2.33 12.68
#